data_AF-A0A512JG17-F1
#
_entry.id   AF-A0A512JG17-F1
#
_cell.length_a   1.000
_cell.length_b   1.000
_cell.length_c   1.000
_cell.angle_alpha   90.00
_cell.angle_beta   90.00
_cell.angle_gamma   90.00
#
_symmetry.space_group_name_H-M   'P 1'
#
loop_
_entity.id
_entity.type
_entity.pdbx_description
1 polymer ?
#
loop_
_entity_poly.entity_id
_entity_poly.type
_entity_poly.pdbx_seq_one_letter_code
_entity_poly.pdbx_strand_id
1 'polypeptide(L)'
;MVLVVIGIAALAVCSPVVGLALVLYGAGNGIYSIARGTVPLALFGPERYAPLVGRLARPGLVAQALAPSLEAVVLTHASADATFALLTTLALLNVALALSLWRVR
;
A
#
# COMPACT_ATOMS: atom_id res chain seq x y z
N MET A 1 4.93 -4.81 -2.64
CA MET A 1 4.20 -3.65 -3.21
C MET A 1 3.79 -3.89 -4.66
N VAL A 2 4.66 -4.44 -5.52
CA VAL A 2 4.30 -4.83 -6.90
C VAL A 2 3.02 -5.67 -6.97
N LEU A 3 2.88 -6.65 -6.07
CA LEU A 3 1.69 -7.51 -6.03
C LEU A 3 0.38 -6.75 -5.71
N VAL A 4 0.47 -5.70 -4.88
CA VAL A 4 -0.64 -4.80 -4.56
C VAL A 4 -1.02 -3.97 -5.79
N VAL A 5 -0.03 -3.42 -6.51
CA VAL A 5 -0.25 -2.70 -7.76
C VAL A 5 -0.97 -3.58 -8.77
N ILE A 6 -0.48 -4.79 -9.00
CA ILE A 6 -1.09 -5.73 -9.95
C ILE A 6 -2.52 -6.08 -9.53
N GLY A 7 -2.76 -6.34 -8.24
CA GLY A 7 -4.09 -6.63 -7.71
C GLY A 7 -5.08 -5.48 -7.92
N ILE A 8 -4.71 -4.25 -7.55
CA ILE A 8 -5.59 -3.07 -7.71
C ILE A 8 -5.82 -2.76 -9.19
N ALA A 9 -4.77 -2.81 -10.02
CA ALA A 9 -4.89 -2.57 -11.45
C ALA A 9 -5.80 -3.61 -12.13
N ALA A 10 -5.74 -4.89 -11.71
CA ALA A 10 -6.61 -5.93 -12.23
C ALA A 10 -8.08 -5.74 -11.82
N LEU A 11 -8.35 -5.22 -10.60
CA LEU A 11 -9.71 -4.87 -10.17
C LEU A 11 -10.31 -3.72 -10.99
N ALA A 12 -9.48 -2.79 -11.46
CA ALA A 12 -9.92 -1.64 -12.27
C ALA A 12 -10.48 -2.03 -13.64
N VAL A 13 -10.16 -3.22 -14.17
CA VAL A 13 -10.51 -3.65 -15.54
C VAL A 13 -11.83 -4.46 -15.59
N CYS A 14 -12.54 -4.59 -14.46
CA CYS A 14 -13.83 -5.31 -14.35
C CYS A 14 -13.83 -6.69 -15.06
N SER A 15 -12.77 -7.47 -14.81
CA SER A 15 -12.43 -8.71 -15.53
C SER A 15 -12.87 -9.96 -14.75
N PRO A 16 -13.11 -11.13 -15.40
CA PRO A 16 -13.42 -12.40 -14.72
C PRO A 16 -12.35 -12.86 -13.70
N VAL A 17 -11.21 -12.18 -13.61
CA VAL A 17 -10.10 -12.49 -12.69
C VAL A 17 -10.20 -11.85 -11.30
N VAL A 18 -11.37 -11.34 -10.87
CA VAL A 18 -11.53 -10.68 -9.55
C VAL A 18 -10.96 -11.51 -8.40
N GLY A 19 -11.22 -12.83 -8.39
CA GLY A 19 -10.69 -13.71 -7.34
C GLY A 19 -9.16 -13.71 -7.28
N LEU A 20 -8.50 -13.81 -8.45
CA LEU A 20 -7.04 -13.72 -8.52
C LEU A 20 -6.55 -12.33 -8.10
N ALA A 21 -7.22 -11.27 -8.54
CA ALA A 21 -6.85 -9.89 -8.19
C ALA A 21 -6.87 -9.67 -6.66
N LEU A 22 -7.90 -10.19 -5.97
CA LEU A 22 -7.99 -10.17 -4.51
C LEU A 22 -6.91 -11.00 -3.83
N VAL A 23 -6.56 -12.18 -4.39
CA VAL A 23 -5.46 -13.01 -3.88
C VAL A 23 -4.13 -12.26 -3.98
N LEU A 24 -3.84 -11.62 -5.12
CA LEU A 24 -2.61 -10.83 -5.31
C LEU A 24 -2.59 -9.64 -4.35
N TYR A 25 -3.67 -8.87 -4.29
CA TYR A 25 -3.80 -7.75 -3.36
C TYR A 25 -3.58 -8.18 -1.90
N GLY A 26 -4.22 -9.27 -1.48
CA GLY A 26 -4.12 -9.83 -0.14
C GLY A 26 -2.71 -10.35 0.17
N ALA A 27 -2.11 -11.13 -0.73
CA ALA A 27 -0.74 -11.63 -0.58
C ALA A 27 0.27 -10.48 -0.49
N GLY A 28 0.09 -9.40 -1.26
CA GLY A 28 0.95 -8.24 -1.23
C GLY A 28 0.90 -7.50 0.11
N ASN A 29 -0.30 -7.38 0.68
CA ASN A 29 -0.51 -6.83 2.02
C ASN A 29 0.02 -7.76 3.13
N GLY A 30 -0.16 -9.07 2.99
CA GLY A 30 0.36 -10.06 3.93
C GLY A 30 1.88 -10.01 4.04
N ILE A 31 2.60 -10.04 2.91
CA ILE A 31 4.06 -9.89 2.88
C ILE A 31 4.48 -8.57 3.50
N TYR A 32 3.77 -7.48 3.20
CA TYR A 32 4.07 -6.16 3.74
C TYR A 32 3.91 -6.08 5.26
N SER A 33 2.85 -6.68 5.81
CA SER A 33 2.61 -6.73 7.25
C SER A 33 3.77 -7.42 7.98
N ILE A 34 4.25 -8.54 7.45
CA ILE A 34 5.40 -9.27 7.99
C ILE A 34 6.67 -8.43 7.89
N ALA A 35 6.99 -7.94 6.69
CA ALA A 35 8.22 -7.18 6.44
C ALA A 35 8.29 -5.88 7.28
N ARG A 36 7.16 -5.18 7.45
CA ARG A 36 7.08 -3.98 8.30
C ARG A 36 7.47 -4.27 9.75
N GLY A 37 7.17 -5.46 10.26
CA GLY A 37 7.56 -5.89 11.62
C GLY A 37 8.99 -6.45 11.69
N THR A 38 9.40 -7.25 10.71
CA THR A 38 10.69 -7.98 10.78
C THR A 38 11.88 -7.16 10.29
N VAL A 39 11.71 -6.31 9.27
CA VAL A 39 12.82 -5.53 8.68
C VAL A 39 13.41 -4.53 9.68
N PRO A 40 12.62 -3.71 10.41
CA PRO A 40 13.20 -2.79 11.39
C PRO A 40 13.90 -3.52 12.53
N LEU A 41 13.35 -4.66 12.97
CA LEU A 41 13.95 -5.46 14.02
C LEU A 41 15.31 -6.03 13.58
N ALA A 42 15.38 -6.58 12.37
CA ALA A 42 16.61 -7.13 11.80
C ALA A 42 17.68 -6.06 11.54
N LEU A 43 17.28 -4.84 11.17
CA LEU A 43 18.22 -3.75 10.84
C LEU A 43 18.68 -2.94 12.05
N PHE A 44 17.84 -2.76 13.07
CA PHE A 44 18.10 -1.81 14.16
C PHE A 44 18.18 -2.44 15.56
N GLY A 45 17.88 -3.74 15.69
CA GLY A 45 17.87 -4.46 16.97
C GLY A 45 16.63 -4.16 17.83
N PRO A 46 16.37 -4.99 18.86
CA PRO A 46 15.17 -4.88 19.70
C PRO A 46 15.14 -3.61 20.56
N GLU A 47 16.29 -3.03 20.94
CA GLU A 47 16.38 -1.88 21.83
C GLU A 47 15.78 -0.62 21.20
N ARG A 48 15.94 -0.46 19.88
CA ARG A 48 15.46 0.69 19.10
C ARG A 48 14.17 0.41 18.34
N TYR A 49 13.71 -0.84 18.33
CA TYR A 49 12.58 -1.30 17.53
C TYR A 49 11.28 -0.56 17.85
N ALA A 50 10.84 -0.58 19.11
CA ALA A 50 9.55 -0.03 19.52
C ALA A 50 9.37 1.47 19.21
N PRO A 51 10.30 2.38 19.59
CA PRO A 51 10.16 3.80 19.26
C PRO A 51 10.25 4.07 17.75
N LEU A 52 11.07 3.30 17.01
CA LEU A 52 11.25 3.48 15.57
C LEU A 52 10.00 3.06 14.79
N VAL A 53 9.45 1.87 15.06
CA VAL A 53 8.21 1.40 14.43
C VAL A 53 7.03 2.28 14.81
N GLY A 54 6.95 2.73 16.07
CA GLY A 54 5.91 3.68 16.50
C GLY A 54 5.96 4.99 15.71
N ARG A 55 7.17 5.56 15.50
CA ARG A 55 7.34 6.79 14.72
C ARG A 55 7.03 6.59 13.23
N LEU A 56 7.41 5.44 12.65
CA LEU A 56 7.10 5.08 11.26
C LEU A 56 5.60 4.82 11.05
N ALA A 57 4.91 4.30 12.05
CA ALA A 57 3.48 4.00 11.95
C ALA A 57 2.59 5.26 11.97
N ARG A 58 2.97 6.28 12.75
CA ARG A 58 2.18 7.52 12.91
C ARG A 58 1.70 8.17 11.60
N PRO A 59 2.57 8.51 10.62
CA PRO A 59 2.11 9.13 9.37
C PRO A 59 1.17 8.20 8.60
N GLY A 60 1.43 6.88 8.62
CA GLY A 60 0.56 5.89 8.00
C GLY A 60 -0.81 5.80 8.68
N LEU A 61 -0.89 5.94 10.01
CA LEU A 61 -2.16 5.96 10.74
C LEU A 61 -2.98 7.22 10.42
N VAL A 62 -2.35 8.38 10.31
CA VAL A 62 -3.02 9.62 9.89
C VAL A 62 -3.56 9.47 8.46
N ALA A 63 -2.75 8.95 7.54
CA ALA A 63 -3.20 8.70 6.17
C ALA A 63 -4.38 7.71 6.12
N GLN A 64 -4.32 6.62 6.91
CA GLN A 64 -5.41 5.64 7.00
C GLN A 64 -6.69 6.22 7.61
N ALA A 65 -6.59 7.18 8.54
CA ALA A 65 -7.76 7.85 9.08
C ALA A 65 -8.45 8.76 8.04
N LEU A 66 -7.67 9.37 7.15
CA LEU A 66 -8.17 10.25 6.09
C LEU A 66 -8.65 9.48 4.85
N ALA A 67 -8.11 8.30 4.59
CA ALA A 67 -8.36 7.55 3.37
C ALA A 67 -9.85 7.27 3.10
N PRO A 68 -10.67 6.76 4.05
CA PRO A 68 -12.08 6.48 3.78
C PRO A 68 -12.89 7.73 3.39
N SER A 69 -12.63 8.86 4.04
CA SER A 69 -13.32 10.13 3.74
C SER A 69 -12.94 10.66 2.37
N LEU A 70 -11.64 10.61 2.02
CA LEU A 70 -11.16 11.04 0.70
C LEU A 70 -11.68 10.11 -0.41
N GLU A 71 -11.64 8.80 -0.20
CA GLU A 71 -12.19 7.81 -1.12
C GLU A 71 -13.69 8.01 -1.33
N ALA A 72 -14.45 8.27 -0.27
CA ALA A 72 -15.88 8.56 -0.37
C ALA A 72 -16.17 9.82 -1.20
N VAL A 73 -15.39 10.89 -1.02
CA VAL A 73 -15.53 12.12 -1.81
C VAL A 73 -15.25 11.84 -3.29
N VAL A 74 -14.17 11.13 -3.61
CA VAL A 74 -13.81 10.79 -5.00
C VAL A 74 -14.88 9.89 -5.62
N LEU A 75 -15.34 8.87 -4.91
CA LEU A 75 -16.35 7.94 -5.39
C LEU A 75 -17.70 8.63 -5.65
N THR A 76 -18.08 9.58 -4.81
CA THR A 76 -19.37 10.29 -4.94
C THR A 76 -19.36 11.39 -6.00
N HIS A 77 -18.23 12.07 -6.22
CA HIS A 77 -18.14 13.22 -7.12
C HIS A 77 -17.49 12.91 -8.48
N ALA A 78 -16.74 11.82 -8.61
CA ALA A 78 -16.10 11.42 -9.87
C ALA A 78 -16.71 10.11 -10.42
N SER A 79 -16.14 8.96 -10.08
CA SER A 79 -16.64 7.64 -10.47
C SER A 79 -15.84 6.52 -9.77
N ALA A 80 -16.35 5.28 -9.84
CA ALA A 80 -15.60 4.10 -9.38
C ALA A 80 -14.28 3.91 -10.16
N ASP A 81 -14.30 4.11 -11.48
CA ASP A 81 -13.09 4.02 -12.31
C ASP A 81 -12.04 5.06 -11.92
N ALA A 82 -12.47 6.29 -11.61
CA ALA A 82 -11.58 7.34 -11.13
C ALA A 82 -10.94 6.99 -9.78
N THR A 83 -11.71 6.37 -8.87
CA THR A 83 -11.18 5.86 -7.60
C THR A 83 -10.13 4.78 -7.81
N PHE A 84 -10.40 3.79 -8.67
CA PHE A 84 -9.42 2.74 -8.99
C PHE A 84 -8.17 3.29 -9.68
N ALA A 85 -8.32 4.26 -10.59
CA ALA A 85 -7.19 4.95 -11.22
C ALA A 85 -6.33 5.65 -10.18
N LEU A 86 -6.94 6.43 -9.27
CA LEU A 86 -6.24 7.11 -8.17
C LEU A 86 -5.46 6.13 -7.29
N LEU A 87 -6.11 5.05 -6.83
CA LEU A 87 -5.48 4.03 -6.00
C LEU A 87 -4.32 3.33 -6.73
N THR A 88 -4.48 3.04 -8.02
CA THR A 88 -3.43 2.46 -8.86
C THR A 88 -2.24 3.41 -9.00
N THR A 89 -2.48 4.70 -9.24
CA THR A 89 -1.44 5.73 -9.33
C THR A 89 -0.68 5.85 -8.01
N LEU A 90 -1.36 5.89 -6.87
CA LEU A 90 -0.72 5.93 -5.55
C LEU A 90 0.12 4.67 -5.29
N ALA A 91 -0.37 3.49 -5.67
CA ALA A 91 0.35 2.24 -5.53
C ALA A 91 1.62 2.21 -6.42
N LEU A 92 1.52 2.71 -7.66
CA LEU A 92 2.65 2.86 -8.58
C LEU A 92 3.68 3.85 -8.03
N LEU A 93 3.25 4.99 -7.48
CA LEU A 93 4.13 5.96 -6.83
C LEU A 93 4.90 5.33 -5.68
N ASN A 94 4.24 4.52 -4.85
CA ASN A 94 4.90 3.80 -3.76
C ASN A 94 5.97 2.82 -4.27
N VAL A 95 5.71 2.10 -5.38
CA VAL A 95 6.72 1.26 -6.03
C VAL A 95 7.89 2.09 -6.57
N ALA A 96 7.60 3.24 -7.21
CA ALA A 96 8.63 4.13 -7.73
C ALA A 96 9.53 4.67 -6.61
N LEU A 97 8.95 5.09 -5.47
CA LEU A 97 9.70 5.52 -4.29
C LEU A 97 10.54 4.39 -3.68
N ALA A 98 10.00 3.17 -3.63
CA ALA A 98 10.78 2.02 -3.16
C ALA A 98 11.98 1.72 -4.09
N LEU A 99 11.79 1.80 -5.40
CA LEU A 99 12.86 1.63 -6.39
C LEU A 99 13.89 2.76 -6.30
N SER A 100 13.47 4.01 -6.08
CA SER A 100 14.41 5.13 -5.91
C SER A 100 15.26 4.97 -4.65
N LEU A 101 14.67 4.53 -3.53
CA LEU A 101 15.42 4.24 -2.31
C LEU A 101 16.42 3.09 -2.50
N TRP A 102 16.07 2.10 -3.32
CA TRP A 102 17.01 1.02 -3.65
C TRP A 102 18.22 1.52 -4.45
N ARG A 103 18.02 2.47 -5.37
CA ARG A 103 19.13 3.07 -6.15
C ARG A 103 20.09 3.93 -5.33
N VAL A 104 19.68 4.37 -4.14
CA VAL A 104 20.48 5.23 -3.25
C VAL A 104 21.28 4.38 -2.23
N ARG A 105 21.04 3.07 -2.18
CA ARG A 105 21.86 2.10 -1.45
C ARG A 105 22.98 1.58 -2.32
#